data_AF-A0A077NUM9-F1
#
_entry.id   AF-A0A077NUM9-F1
#
_cell.length_a   1.000
_cell.length_b   1.000
_cell.length_c   1.000
_cell.angle_alpha   90.00
_cell.angle_beta   90.00
_cell.angle_gamma   90.00
#
_symmetry.space_group_name_H-M   'P 1'
#
loop_
_entity.id
_entity.type
_entity.pdbx_description
1 polymer ?
#
loop_
_entity_poly.entity_id
_entity_poly.type
_entity_poly.pdbx_seq_one_letter_code
_entity_poly.pdbx_strand_id
1 'polypeptide(L)'
;MSDVIKPEMNLEDYMLVFDLNLATGELDDGTQGWGYMSGKVSGGPRGFFGTLRVIQNKIDIKNMSNFYWNSPNFLSLSFRIPSDKGQGEPNSVPPLFQGNFYVTVDNVTYYLGAPYDSYERIGKRTYNARYDSEGALKLSAILKQTGQTKRFYCNWR
;
A
#
# COMPACT_ATOMS: atom_id res chain seq x y z
N MET A 1 -30.53 23.19 -5.53
CA MET A 1 -29.76 22.02 -5.04
C MET A 1 -28.38 22.54 -4.72
N SER A 2 -28.01 22.59 -3.45
CA SER A 2 -26.69 23.02 -3.01
C SER A 2 -25.69 21.90 -3.33
N ASP A 3 -24.71 22.20 -4.18
CA ASP A 3 -23.54 21.35 -4.35
C ASP A 3 -22.90 21.14 -2.98
N VAL A 4 -22.91 19.89 -2.51
CA VAL A 4 -22.15 19.49 -1.33
C VAL A 4 -20.69 19.63 -1.73
N ILE A 5 -20.08 20.76 -1.38
CA ILE A 5 -18.65 20.99 -1.50
C ILE A 5 -18.00 19.90 -0.63
N LYS A 6 -17.51 18.85 -1.29
CA LYS A 6 -16.69 17.83 -0.65
C LYS A 6 -15.48 18.55 -0.05
N PRO A 7 -15.19 18.39 1.25
CA PRO A 7 -14.02 19.03 1.83
C PRO A 7 -12.79 18.59 1.04
N GLU A 8 -12.05 19.57 0.53
CA GLU A 8 -10.79 19.33 -0.14
C GLU A 8 -9.85 18.73 0.90
N MET A 9 -9.39 17.49 0.67
CA MET A 9 -8.47 16.84 1.59
C MET A 9 -7.13 17.59 1.58
N ASN A 10 -6.74 18.12 2.75
CA ASN A 10 -5.46 18.79 2.89
C ASN A 10 -4.33 17.75 2.86
N LEU A 11 -3.47 17.84 1.85
CA LEU A 11 -2.34 16.93 1.68
C LEU A 11 -1.44 16.90 2.92
N GLU A 12 -1.31 18.02 3.62
CA GLU A 12 -0.44 18.14 4.79
C GLU A 12 -0.82 17.22 5.95
N ASP A 13 -2.07 16.74 6.01
CA ASP A 13 -2.55 15.88 7.09
C ASP A 13 -2.18 14.39 6.90
N TYR A 14 -1.51 14.05 5.79
CA TYR A 14 -1.22 12.67 5.40
C TYR A 14 0.28 12.37 5.28
N MET A 15 0.70 11.21 5.76
CA MET A 15 2.09 10.78 5.71
C MET A 15 2.53 10.36 4.30
N LEU A 16 1.64 9.75 3.54
CA LEU A 16 1.89 9.28 2.18
C LEU A 16 0.64 9.51 1.33
N VAL A 17 0.81 10.06 0.14
CA VAL A 17 -0.28 10.25 -0.83
C VAL A 17 0.21 9.76 -2.19
N PHE A 18 -0.59 8.94 -2.87
CA PHE A 18 -0.29 8.47 -4.20
C PHE A 18 -1.55 8.30 -5.06
N ASP A 19 -1.38 8.49 -6.36
CA ASP A 19 -2.36 8.07 -7.36
C ASP A 19 -2.08 6.63 -7.75
N LEU A 20 -3.13 5.80 -7.78
CA LEU A 20 -3.07 4.41 -8.16
C LEU A 20 -4.04 4.16 -9.32
N ASN A 21 -3.51 3.78 -10.47
CA ASN A 21 -4.30 3.16 -11.51
C ASN A 21 -4.61 1.72 -11.10
N LEU A 22 -5.89 1.46 -10.81
CA LEU A 22 -6.40 0.20 -10.36
C LEU A 22 -6.41 -0.80 -11.51
N ALA A 23 -5.64 -1.86 -11.39
CA ALA A 23 -5.69 -2.96 -12.34
C ALA A 23 -5.63 -4.29 -11.59
N THR A 24 -5.62 -5.38 -12.35
CA THR A 24 -5.59 -6.73 -11.82
C THR A 24 -4.63 -7.59 -12.61
N GLY A 25 -4.04 -8.59 -11.97
CA GLY A 25 -3.12 -9.53 -12.60
C GLY A 25 -2.97 -10.80 -11.76
N GLU A 26 -2.48 -11.83 -12.42
CA GLU A 26 -2.16 -13.13 -11.81
C GLU A 26 -0.78 -13.06 -11.14
N LEU A 27 -0.69 -13.47 -9.87
CA LEU A 27 0.55 -13.62 -9.11
C LEU A 27 1.27 -14.93 -9.50
N ASP A 28 2.52 -15.10 -9.05
CA ASP A 28 3.34 -16.28 -9.37
C ASP A 28 2.69 -17.62 -8.95
N ASP A 29 1.85 -17.61 -7.92
CA ASP A 29 1.12 -18.79 -7.42
C ASP A 29 -0.24 -19.01 -8.12
N GLY A 30 -0.53 -18.24 -9.17
CA GLY A 30 -1.78 -18.29 -9.91
C GLY A 30 -2.94 -17.53 -9.24
N THR A 31 -2.72 -16.90 -8.09
CA THR A 31 -3.78 -16.14 -7.42
C THR A 31 -4.02 -14.79 -8.10
N GLN A 32 -5.26 -14.33 -8.11
CA GLN A 32 -5.61 -13.01 -8.65
C GLN A 32 -5.31 -11.91 -7.63
N GLY A 33 -4.62 -10.86 -8.07
CA GLY A 33 -4.36 -9.63 -7.32
C GLY A 33 -5.08 -8.41 -7.92
N TRP A 34 -5.46 -7.44 -7.08
CA TRP A 34 -6.06 -6.16 -7.49
C TRP A 34 -5.36 -4.98 -6.82
N GLY A 35 -4.90 -4.00 -7.60
CA GLY A 35 -4.16 -2.83 -7.11
C GLY A 35 -2.89 -2.59 -7.93
N TYR A 36 -1.74 -2.56 -7.26
CA TYR A 36 -0.42 -2.32 -7.86
C TYR A 36 0.61 -3.36 -7.45
N MET A 37 1.38 -3.82 -8.44
CA MET A 37 2.58 -4.64 -8.25
C MET A 37 3.63 -4.30 -9.31
N SER A 38 4.82 -3.92 -8.85
CA SER A 38 6.01 -3.72 -9.69
C SER A 38 6.95 -4.93 -9.60
N GLY A 39 7.46 -5.38 -10.75
CA GLY A 39 8.28 -6.58 -10.87
C GLY A 39 9.69 -6.30 -11.35
N LYS A 40 10.60 -6.03 -10.41
CA LYS A 40 12.02 -6.30 -10.63
C LYS A 40 12.50 -7.37 -9.66
N VAL A 41 12.16 -8.62 -9.95
CA VAL A 41 13.00 -9.77 -9.58
C VAL A 41 13.19 -10.58 -10.85
N SER A 42 14.44 -10.76 -11.26
CA SER A 42 14.85 -11.47 -12.47
C SER A 42 14.30 -12.89 -12.50
N GLY A 43 13.55 -13.26 -13.54
CA GLY A 43 13.28 -14.67 -13.87
C GLY A 43 11.85 -15.11 -14.21
N GLY A 44 10.83 -14.24 -14.31
CA GLY A 44 9.49 -14.71 -14.70
C GLY A 44 8.58 -13.64 -15.32
N PRO A 45 7.71 -14.00 -16.29
CA PRO A 45 6.56 -13.17 -16.65
C PRO A 45 5.25 -13.78 -16.11
N ARG A 46 4.59 -13.01 -15.22
CA ARG A 46 3.13 -12.82 -14.97
C ARG A 46 3.01 -12.20 -13.57
N GLY A 47 2.48 -10.99 -13.40
CA GLY A 47 2.37 -10.37 -12.06
C GLY A 47 2.51 -8.87 -11.94
N PHE A 48 2.69 -8.14 -13.05
CA PHE A 48 2.62 -6.68 -13.04
C PHE A 48 1.19 -6.26 -13.30
N PHE A 49 0.68 -5.38 -12.46
CA PHE A 49 -0.59 -4.73 -12.69
C PHE A 49 -0.60 -3.40 -11.95
N GLY A 50 -1.36 -2.47 -12.50
CA GLY A 50 -1.54 -1.13 -11.99
C GLY A 50 -0.31 -0.27 -12.17
N THR A 51 -0.49 1.02 -11.94
CA THR A 51 0.61 1.98 -11.86
C THR A 51 0.40 2.86 -10.65
N LEU A 52 1.51 3.19 -9.98
CA LEU A 52 1.47 4.02 -8.79
C LEU A 52 2.37 5.24 -8.99
N ARG A 53 1.81 6.42 -8.71
CA ARG A 53 2.53 7.70 -8.74
C ARG A 53 2.43 8.36 -7.38
N VAL A 54 3.56 8.44 -6.67
CA VAL A 54 3.64 9.16 -5.39
C VAL A 54 3.43 10.66 -5.63
N ILE A 55 2.56 11.25 -4.83
CA ILE A 55 2.25 12.69 -4.79
C ILE A 55 2.94 13.35 -3.59
N GLN A 56 2.93 12.67 -2.43
CA GLN A 56 3.56 13.13 -1.21
C GLN A 56 4.11 11.97 -0.41
N ASN A 57 5.26 12.16 0.24
CA ASN A 57 5.88 11.16 1.11
C ASN A 57 6.69 11.84 2.20
N LYS A 58 6.12 11.91 3.42
CA LYS A 58 6.73 12.52 4.61
C LYS A 58 7.52 11.51 5.45
N ILE A 59 7.50 10.23 5.08
CA ILE A 59 8.02 9.10 5.86
C ILE A 59 9.22 8.42 5.18
N ASP A 60 9.77 9.08 4.16
CA ASP A 60 10.95 8.70 3.39
C ASP A 60 10.91 7.27 2.81
N ILE A 61 9.74 6.79 2.39
CA ILE A 61 9.64 5.53 1.63
C ILE A 61 10.36 5.70 0.29
N LYS A 62 11.43 4.94 0.02
CA LYS A 62 12.20 5.11 -1.24
C LYS A 62 11.46 4.59 -2.45
N ASN A 63 10.83 3.42 -2.34
CA ASN A 63 10.09 2.79 -3.43
C ASN A 63 8.98 1.90 -2.85
N MET A 64 7.76 2.03 -3.37
CA MET A 64 6.70 1.05 -3.12
C MET A 64 6.79 -0.04 -4.19
N SER A 65 6.90 -1.29 -3.78
CA SER A 65 6.95 -2.43 -4.71
C SER A 65 5.57 -3.00 -4.98
N ASN A 66 4.67 -2.97 -4.01
CA ASN A 66 3.28 -3.38 -4.21
C ASN A 66 2.32 -2.67 -3.24
N PHE A 67 1.05 -2.64 -3.64
CA PHE A 67 -0.12 -2.29 -2.85
C PHE A 67 -1.32 -2.98 -3.51
N TYR A 68 -1.64 -4.20 -3.10
CA TYR A 68 -2.71 -4.98 -3.72
C TYR A 68 -3.49 -5.82 -2.72
N TRP A 69 -4.73 -6.12 -3.06
CA TRP A 69 -5.52 -7.16 -2.42
C TRP A 69 -5.33 -8.47 -3.17
N ASN A 70 -5.10 -9.59 -2.47
CA ASN A 70 -5.10 -10.93 -3.07
C ASN A 70 -6.06 -11.89 -2.35
N SER A 71 -6.40 -12.96 -3.06
CA SER A 71 -7.21 -14.06 -2.53
C SER A 71 -6.30 -15.18 -2.00
N PRO A 72 -6.57 -15.78 -0.82
CA PRO A 72 -7.69 -15.49 0.07
C PRO A 72 -7.31 -14.50 1.19
N ASN A 73 -7.62 -13.22 0.96
CA ASN A 73 -8.05 -12.23 1.95
C ASN A 73 -6.99 -11.43 2.70
N PHE A 74 -5.97 -10.90 2.02
CA PHE A 74 -5.19 -9.82 2.62
C PHE A 74 -4.86 -8.70 1.64
N LEU A 75 -4.72 -7.51 2.21
CA LEU A 75 -4.04 -6.39 1.58
C LEU A 75 -2.55 -6.54 1.84
N SER A 76 -1.78 -6.67 0.76
CA SER A 76 -0.33 -6.68 0.75
C SER A 76 0.19 -5.28 0.46
N LEU A 77 1.08 -4.78 1.32
CA LEU A 77 1.84 -3.56 1.11
C LEU A 77 3.33 -3.87 1.30
N SER A 78 4.14 -3.53 0.31
CA SER A 78 5.58 -3.68 0.38
C SER A 78 6.29 -2.44 -0.13
N PHE A 79 7.32 -2.02 0.60
CA PHE A 79 8.13 -0.88 0.22
C PHE A 79 9.56 -0.98 0.74
N ARG A 80 10.46 -0.23 0.11
CA ARG A 80 11.87 -0.11 0.48
C ARG A 80 12.07 1.05 1.45
N ILE A 81 12.80 0.77 2.52
CA ILE A 81 13.16 1.74 3.56
C ILE A 81 14.59 2.27 3.26
N PRO A 82 14.90 3.55 3.57
CA PRO A 82 16.23 4.13 3.43
C PRO A 82 17.33 3.34 4.16
N SER A 83 18.53 3.33 3.59
CA SER A 83 19.67 2.54 4.09
C SER A 83 20.54 3.23 5.16
N ASP A 84 20.28 4.49 5.44
CA ASP A 84 21.01 5.34 6.38
C ASP A 84 20.58 5.15 7.84
N LYS A 85 19.47 4.45 8.10
CA LYS A 85 19.18 3.93 9.44
C LYS A 85 20.15 2.79 9.75
N GLY A 86 20.90 2.94 10.85
CA GLY A 86 22.16 2.24 11.18
C GLY A 86 22.27 0.77 10.74
N GLN A 87 23.45 0.43 10.18
CA GLN A 87 23.89 -0.96 10.04
C GLN A 87 24.04 -1.56 11.45
N GLY A 88 23.37 -2.68 11.74
CA GLY A 88 23.71 -3.49 12.92
C GLY A 88 22.55 -4.08 13.72
N GLU A 89 21.32 -3.59 13.56
CA GLU A 89 20.18 -4.19 14.27
C GLU A 89 19.34 -5.07 13.32
N PRO A 90 19.29 -6.39 13.56
CA PRO A 90 18.31 -7.24 12.90
C PRO A 90 16.90 -6.78 13.30
N ASN A 91 15.98 -6.67 12.34
CA ASN A 91 14.53 -6.56 12.55
C ASN A 91 13.94 -5.20 12.99
N SER A 92 14.64 -4.06 12.86
CA SER A 92 14.00 -2.77 13.20
C SER A 92 13.12 -2.25 12.06
N VAL A 93 11.98 -2.92 11.84
CA VAL A 93 10.83 -2.28 11.20
C VAL A 93 10.59 -0.97 11.93
N PRO A 94 10.62 0.20 11.25
CA PRO A 94 10.37 1.46 11.91
C PRO A 94 9.06 1.36 12.72
N PRO A 95 9.05 1.72 14.03
CA PRO A 95 7.88 1.53 14.90
C PRO A 95 6.59 2.11 14.31
N LEU A 96 6.72 3.17 13.50
CA LEU A 96 5.62 3.74 12.71
C LEU A 96 4.82 2.69 11.93
N PHE A 97 5.48 1.72 11.30
CA PHE A 97 4.83 0.71 10.46
C PHE A 97 4.28 -0.47 11.24
N GLN A 98 4.49 -0.50 12.56
CA GLN A 98 3.85 -1.43 13.50
C GLN A 98 2.56 -0.85 14.10
N GLY A 99 2.34 0.46 13.95
CA GLY A 99 1.12 1.15 14.38
C GLY A 99 -0.09 0.87 13.48
N ASN A 100 -1.21 1.49 13.80
CA ASN A 100 -2.43 1.33 13.04
C ASN A 100 -2.34 2.04 11.70
N PHE A 101 -2.76 1.36 10.64
CA PHE A 101 -2.75 1.91 9.31
C PHE A 101 -4.16 2.39 8.89
N TYR A 102 -4.22 3.59 8.34
CA TYR A 102 -5.44 4.22 7.83
C TYR A 102 -5.25 4.62 6.37
N VAL A 103 -6.22 4.28 5.54
CA VAL A 103 -6.24 4.62 4.12
C VAL A 103 -7.52 5.37 3.81
N THR A 104 -7.41 6.56 3.23
CA THR A 104 -8.56 7.33 2.75
C THR A 104 -8.57 7.34 1.22
N VAL A 105 -9.72 7.06 0.61
CA VAL A 105 -9.96 7.12 -0.83
C VAL A 105 -11.43 7.48 -1.07
N ASP A 106 -11.71 8.34 -2.04
CA ASP A 106 -13.06 8.86 -2.32
C ASP A 106 -13.76 9.44 -1.07
N ASN A 107 -13.00 10.13 -0.21
CA ASN A 107 -13.44 10.70 1.08
C ASN A 107 -13.93 9.68 2.12
N VAL A 108 -13.65 8.39 1.93
CA VAL A 108 -13.94 7.33 2.90
C VAL A 108 -12.63 6.84 3.50
N THR A 109 -12.53 6.84 4.82
CA THR A 109 -11.37 6.32 5.57
C THR A 109 -11.63 4.88 6.00
N TYR A 110 -10.69 4.01 5.65
CA TYR A 110 -10.65 2.61 6.00
C TYR A 110 -9.59 2.43 7.09
N TYR A 111 -10.00 1.86 8.23
CA TYR A 111 -9.10 1.46 9.31
C TYR A 111 -8.60 0.04 9.06
N LEU A 112 -7.31 -0.12 8.83
CA LEU A 112 -6.70 -1.40 8.51
C LEU A 112 -6.13 -2.09 9.76
N GLY A 113 -5.92 -1.34 10.85
CA GLY A 113 -5.27 -1.82 12.07
C GLY A 113 -3.76 -1.97 11.91
N ALA A 114 -3.13 -2.61 12.89
CA ALA A 114 -1.75 -3.07 12.78
C ALA A 114 -1.67 -4.27 11.81
N PRO A 115 -0.53 -4.46 11.11
CA PRO A 115 -0.36 -5.63 10.26
C PRO A 115 -0.37 -6.92 11.09
N TYR A 116 -1.09 -7.94 10.63
CA TYR A 116 -1.11 -9.26 11.30
C TYR A 116 0.19 -10.05 11.02
N ASP A 117 0.83 -9.76 9.90
CA ASP A 117 2.11 -10.31 9.48
C ASP A 117 2.95 -9.19 8.88
N SER A 118 4.18 -9.07 9.35
CA SER A 118 5.13 -8.12 8.80
C SER A 118 6.56 -8.62 8.95
N TYR A 119 7.38 -8.39 7.93
CA TYR A 119 8.77 -8.80 7.95
C TYR A 119 9.64 -7.94 7.04
N GLU A 120 10.90 -7.77 7.43
CA GLU A 120 11.92 -7.19 6.59
C GLU A 120 12.65 -8.28 5.80
N ARG A 121 12.74 -8.13 4.48
CA ARG A 121 13.61 -8.99 3.66
C ARG A 121 15.05 -8.50 3.78
N ILE A 122 15.84 -9.20 4.60
CA ILE A 122 17.27 -8.96 4.83
C ILE A 122 18.03 -8.86 3.49
N GLY A 123 18.91 -7.87 3.38
CA GLY A 123 19.70 -7.60 2.16
C GLY A 123 18.99 -6.74 1.11
N LYS A 124 17.65 -6.69 1.09
CA LYS A 124 16.88 -5.79 0.20
C LYS A 124 16.29 -4.56 0.94
N ARG A 125 16.24 -4.60 2.27
CA ARG A 125 15.61 -3.59 3.14
C ARG A 125 14.19 -3.26 2.69
N THR A 126 13.47 -4.32 2.34
CA THR A 126 12.06 -4.26 1.93
C THR A 126 11.22 -4.68 3.11
N TYR A 127 10.37 -3.77 3.57
CA TYR A 127 9.33 -4.10 4.51
C TYR A 127 8.10 -4.61 3.78
N ASN A 128 7.51 -5.67 4.30
CA ASN A 128 6.25 -6.25 3.83
C ASN A 128 5.29 -6.23 5.00
N ALA A 129 4.05 -5.84 4.74
CA ALA A 129 2.97 -5.83 5.71
C ALA A 129 1.71 -6.42 5.06
N ARG A 130 0.99 -7.23 5.85
CA ARG A 130 -0.29 -7.81 5.46
C ARG A 130 -1.40 -7.39 6.43
N TYR A 131 -2.56 -7.06 5.87
CA TYR A 131 -3.74 -6.63 6.62
C TYR A 131 -4.97 -7.43 6.17
N ASP A 132 -5.71 -8.00 7.11
CA ASP A 132 -6.90 -8.85 6.89
C ASP A 132 -8.16 -8.31 7.61
N SER A 133 -8.08 -7.11 8.17
CA SER A 133 -9.17 -6.48 8.91
C SER A 133 -10.40 -6.17 8.04
N GLU A 134 -11.55 -5.92 8.68
CA GLU A 134 -12.79 -5.52 7.99
C GLU A 134 -12.59 -4.28 7.10
N GLY A 135 -11.76 -3.33 7.53
CA GLY A 135 -11.42 -2.17 6.71
C GLY A 135 -10.60 -2.53 5.48
N ALA A 136 -9.67 -3.48 5.57
CA ALA A 136 -8.95 -4.00 4.41
C ALA A 136 -9.89 -4.71 3.43
N LEU A 137 -10.85 -5.50 3.95
CA LEU A 137 -11.88 -6.14 3.12
C LEU A 137 -12.76 -5.10 2.40
N LYS A 138 -13.20 -4.04 3.10
CA LYS A 138 -13.98 -2.96 2.48
C LYS A 138 -13.16 -2.20 1.44
N LEU A 139 -11.89 -1.94 1.71
CA LEU A 139 -10.97 -1.31 0.76
C LEU A 139 -10.74 -2.19 -0.49
N SER A 140 -10.78 -3.53 -0.35
CA SER A 140 -10.68 -4.45 -1.49
C SER A 140 -11.75 -4.20 -2.56
N ALA A 141 -12.95 -3.76 -2.15
CA ALA A 141 -14.02 -3.43 -3.09
C ALA A 141 -13.66 -2.23 -3.95
N ILE A 142 -12.91 -1.26 -3.40
CA ILE A 142 -12.34 -0.15 -4.16
C ILE A 142 -11.25 -0.65 -5.11
N LEU A 143 -10.33 -1.50 -4.63
CA LEU A 143 -9.22 -2.00 -5.44
C LEU A 143 -9.70 -2.82 -6.65
N LYS A 144 -10.85 -3.47 -6.53
CA LYS A 144 -11.50 -4.23 -7.61
C LYS A 144 -12.18 -3.35 -8.68
N GLN A 145 -12.26 -2.03 -8.49
CA GLN A 145 -12.77 -1.08 -9.49
C GLN A 145 -11.71 -0.79 -10.57
N THR A 146 -11.31 -1.84 -11.29
CA THR A 146 -10.23 -1.77 -12.29
C THR A 146 -10.52 -0.77 -13.41
N GLY A 147 -9.47 -0.23 -14.01
CA GLY A 147 -9.55 0.78 -15.07
C GLY A 147 -9.67 2.22 -14.58
N GLN A 148 -9.83 2.44 -13.27
CA GLN A 148 -9.89 3.78 -12.68
C GLN A 148 -8.56 4.17 -12.03
N THR A 149 -8.25 5.47 -12.06
CA THR A 149 -7.19 6.02 -11.22
C THR A 149 -7.81 6.70 -10.01
N LYS A 150 -7.39 6.32 -8.81
CA LYS A 150 -7.86 6.93 -7.55
C LYS A 150 -6.68 7.43 -6.74
N ARG A 151 -6.92 8.47 -5.94
CA ARG A 151 -5.95 9.01 -5.00
C ARG A 151 -6.13 8.38 -3.62
N PHE A 152 -5.06 7.83 -3.10
CA PHE A 152 -5.00 7.20 -1.78
C PHE A 152 -4.20 8.09 -0.83
N TYR A 153 -4.75 8.31 0.35
CA TYR A 153 -4.18 9.13 1.41
C TYR A 153 -3.94 8.24 2.63
N CYS A 154 -2.69 8.11 3.03
CA CYS A 154 -2.21 7.09 3.96
C CYS A 154 -1.66 7.73 5.23
N ASN A 155 -2.01 7.16 6.38
CA ASN A 155 -1.53 7.56 7.70
C ASN A 155 -1.24 6.34 8.56
N TRP A 156 -0.10 6.38 9.26
CA TRP A 156 0.24 5.44 10.33
C TRP A 156 0.13 6.18 11.66
N ARG A 157 -0.64 5.66 12.61
CA ARG A 157 -0.89 6.29 13.92
C ARG A 157 -0.95 5.27 15.05
#